data_AF-A0AA38MQ97-F1
#
_entry.id   AF-A0AA38MQ97-F1
#
_cell.length_a   1.000
_cell.length_b   1.000
_cell.length_c   1.000
_cell.angle_alpha   90.00
_cell.angle_beta   90.00
_cell.angle_gamma   90.00
#
_symmetry.space_group_name_H-M   'P 1'
#
loop_
_entity.id
_entity.type
_entity.pdbx_description
1 polymer ?
#
loop_
_entity_poly.entity_id
_entity_poly.type
_entity_poly.pdbx_seq_one_letter_code
_entity_poly.pdbx_strand_id
1 'polypeptide(L)'
;MPQHVFRNLVRDLVRCGLSSSRYVTAEEHVAIFLHLVIFGNGQREAQERFQQSADTISKAFHCVLGIISSPPFYTHFVKLPNDTIPHIIQSNPKYAAFCKAQAAVDGSLADAFVLEEDMS
;
A
#
# COMPACT_ATOMS: atom_id res chain seq x y z
N MET A 1 16.07 -6.13 -1.86
CA MET A 1 15.17 -7.29 -1.95
C MET A 1 15.89 -8.43 -2.68
N PRO A 2 15.85 -9.69 -2.19
CA PRO A 2 16.43 -10.83 -2.92
C PRO A 2 15.76 -11.07 -4.27
N GLN A 3 16.52 -11.48 -5.29
CA GLN A 3 16.02 -11.60 -6.67
C GLN A 3 14.87 -12.59 -6.82
N HIS A 4 14.91 -13.72 -6.11
CA HIS A 4 13.86 -14.73 -6.18
C HIS A 4 12.54 -14.24 -5.58
N VAL A 5 12.60 -13.41 -4.51
CA VAL A 5 11.42 -12.80 -3.89
C VAL A 5 10.76 -11.82 -4.87
N PHE A 6 11.56 -10.97 -5.51
CA PHE A 6 11.07 -10.04 -6.54
C PHE A 6 10.38 -10.77 -7.69
N ARG A 7 11.01 -11.84 -8.22
CA ARG A 7 10.42 -12.65 -9.30
C ARG A 7 9.12 -13.35 -8.90
N ASN A 8 9.01 -13.79 -7.65
CA ASN A 8 7.77 -14.39 -7.14
C ASN A 8 6.65 -13.34 -7.08
N LEU A 9 6.95 -12.14 -6.57
CA LEU A 9 5.99 -11.03 -6.55
C LEU A 9 5.51 -10.67 -7.96
N VAL A 10 6.41 -10.51 -8.93
CA VAL A 10 6.05 -10.23 -10.33
C VAL A 10 5.13 -11.34 -10.86
N ARG A 11 5.46 -12.61 -10.61
CA ARG A 11 4.64 -13.75 -11.05
C ARG A 11 3.23 -13.71 -10.46
N ASP A 12 3.11 -13.43 -9.17
CA ASP A 12 1.81 -13.37 -8.50
C ASP A 12 0.97 -12.18 -9.02
N LEU A 13 1.59 -11.02 -9.24
CA LEU A 13 0.92 -9.87 -9.83
C LEU A 13 0.47 -10.12 -11.28
N VAL A 14 1.28 -10.80 -12.09
CA VAL A 14 0.90 -11.20 -13.45
C VAL A 14 -0.29 -12.15 -13.44
N ARG A 15 -0.32 -13.12 -12.49
CA ARG A 15 -1.49 -14.00 -12.31
C ARG A 15 -2.76 -13.25 -11.90
N CYS A 16 -2.60 -12.12 -11.21
CA CYS A 16 -3.70 -11.23 -10.84
C CYS A 16 -4.06 -10.20 -11.92
N GLY A 17 -3.40 -10.20 -13.08
CA GLY A 17 -3.76 -9.36 -14.23
C GLY A 17 -2.73 -8.27 -14.59
N LEU A 18 -1.56 -8.25 -13.96
CA LEU A 18 -0.49 -7.33 -14.39
C LEU A 18 0.02 -7.75 -15.77
N SER A 19 0.11 -6.80 -16.68
CA SER A 19 0.67 -7.02 -18.02
C SER A 19 1.73 -5.98 -18.34
N SER A 20 2.64 -6.37 -19.24
CA SER A 20 3.58 -5.44 -19.85
C SER A 20 2.83 -4.48 -20.77
N SER A 21 3.26 -3.23 -20.80
CA SER A 21 2.85 -2.27 -21.83
C SER A 21 3.80 -2.35 -23.04
N ARG A 22 3.59 -1.50 -24.05
CA ARG A 22 4.46 -1.43 -25.23
C ARG A 22 5.92 -1.11 -24.88
N TYR A 23 6.16 -0.33 -23.82
CA TYR A 23 7.48 0.22 -23.48
C TYR A 23 7.95 -0.12 -22.07
N VAL A 24 7.11 -0.75 -21.25
CA VAL A 24 7.40 -1.06 -19.84
C VAL A 24 6.99 -2.49 -19.55
N THR A 25 7.93 -3.29 -19.06
CA THR A 25 7.69 -4.68 -18.70
C THR A 25 6.90 -4.79 -17.38
N ALA A 26 6.27 -5.94 -17.13
CA ALA A 26 5.65 -6.21 -15.83
C ALA A 26 6.66 -6.10 -14.68
N GLU A 27 7.89 -6.59 -14.87
CA GLU A 27 8.99 -6.41 -13.93
C GLU A 27 9.28 -4.93 -13.66
N GLU A 28 9.35 -4.12 -14.70
CA GLU A 28 9.64 -2.69 -14.58
C GLU A 28 8.50 -1.93 -13.89
N HIS A 29 7.23 -2.27 -14.16
CA HIS A 29 6.10 -1.73 -13.41
C HIS A 29 6.26 -1.99 -11.90
N VAL A 30 6.60 -3.22 -11.52
CA VAL A 30 6.79 -3.60 -10.11
C VAL A 30 8.04 -2.92 -9.52
N ALA A 31 9.13 -2.80 -10.28
CA ALA A 31 10.34 -2.13 -9.84
C ALA A 31 10.12 -0.64 -9.58
N ILE A 32 9.40 0.05 -10.47
CA ILE A 32 9.02 1.46 -10.31
C ILE A 32 8.15 1.62 -9.05
N PHE A 33 7.11 0.79 -8.91
CA PHE A 33 6.22 0.85 -7.75
C PHE A 33 6.99 0.67 -6.44
N LEU A 34 7.81 -0.38 -6.33
CA LEU A 34 8.62 -0.65 -5.15
C LEU A 34 9.62 0.48 -4.86
N HIS A 35 10.24 1.06 -5.89
CA HIS A 35 11.16 2.18 -5.71
C HIS A 35 10.45 3.40 -5.09
N LEU A 36 9.24 3.72 -5.57
CA LEU A 36 8.48 4.84 -5.04
C LEU A 36 8.02 4.61 -3.58
N VAL A 37 7.49 3.43 -3.25
CA VAL A 37 6.94 3.16 -1.90
C VAL A 37 8.00 2.88 -0.84
N ILE A 38 9.15 2.30 -1.21
CA ILE A 38 10.21 1.96 -0.24
C ILE A 38 11.02 3.20 0.13
N PHE A 39 11.40 4.02 -0.85
CA PHE A 39 12.30 5.13 -0.63
C PHE A 39 11.55 6.45 -0.37
N GLY A 40 10.27 6.55 -0.73
CA GLY A 40 9.51 7.79 -0.63
C GLY A 40 10.03 8.88 -1.57
N ASN A 41 10.84 8.50 -2.57
CA ASN A 41 11.48 9.43 -3.48
C ASN A 41 10.47 10.06 -4.43
N GLY A 42 10.71 11.32 -4.80
CA GLY A 42 9.83 12.07 -5.68
C GLY A 42 9.79 11.49 -7.10
N GLN A 43 8.70 11.76 -7.82
CA GLN A 43 8.51 11.29 -9.20
C GLN A 43 9.67 11.63 -10.15
N ARG A 44 10.40 12.73 -9.91
CA ARG A 44 11.54 13.13 -10.74
C ARG A 44 12.70 12.16 -10.65
N GLU A 45 13.02 11.68 -9.45
CA GLU A 45 14.10 10.71 -9.27
C GLU A 45 13.77 9.38 -9.93
N ALA A 46 12.51 8.94 -9.82
CA ALA A 46 12.05 7.74 -10.52
C ALA A 46 12.13 7.89 -12.05
N GLN A 47 11.76 9.06 -12.60
CA GLN A 47 11.91 9.33 -14.03
C GLN A 47 13.37 9.22 -14.47
N GLU A 48 14.29 9.84 -13.73
CA GLU A 48 15.73 9.81 -14.03
C GLU A 48 16.31 8.39 -13.87
N ARG A 49 15.89 7.64 -12.86
CA ARG A 49 16.38 6.27 -12.61
C ARG A 49 15.95 5.27 -13.68
N PHE A 50 14.67 5.32 -14.07
CA PHE A 50 14.10 4.36 -15.02
C PHE A 50 14.14 4.87 -16.47
N GLN A 51 14.56 6.12 -16.69
CA GLN A 51 14.56 6.77 -18.01
C GLN A 51 13.17 6.76 -18.66
N GLN A 52 12.14 6.95 -17.82
CA GLN A 52 10.73 6.96 -18.22
C GLN A 52 10.12 8.33 -18.01
N SER A 53 9.05 8.64 -18.75
CA SER A 53 8.28 9.88 -18.55
C SER A 53 7.51 9.88 -17.24
N ALA A 54 7.18 11.06 -16.71
CA ALA A 54 6.32 11.20 -15.52
C ALA A 54 4.99 10.44 -15.65
N ASP A 55 4.37 10.49 -16.83
CA ASP A 55 3.14 9.77 -17.15
C ASP A 55 3.34 8.24 -17.03
N THR A 56 4.46 7.73 -17.53
CA THR A 56 4.78 6.30 -17.47
C THR A 56 5.04 5.86 -16.02
N ILE A 57 5.78 6.65 -15.24
CA ILE A 57 6.00 6.39 -13.81
C ILE A 57 4.67 6.35 -13.05
N SER A 58 3.79 7.33 -13.30
CA SER A 58 2.47 7.40 -12.68
C SER A 58 1.59 6.19 -13.05
N LYS A 59 1.55 5.83 -14.34
CA LYS A 59 0.81 4.65 -14.83
C LYS A 59 1.33 3.36 -14.20
N ALA A 60 2.65 3.18 -14.16
CA ALA A 60 3.28 2.02 -13.52
C ALA A 60 2.85 1.89 -12.06
N PHE A 61 2.91 3.00 -11.31
CA PHE A 61 2.50 3.06 -9.92
C PHE A 61 1.02 2.67 -9.75
N HIS A 62 0.12 3.30 -10.50
CA HIS A 62 -1.31 3.05 -10.38
C HIS A 62 -1.72 1.65 -10.86
N CYS A 63 -1.07 1.12 -11.89
CA CYS A 63 -1.32 -0.25 -12.35
C CYS A 63 -1.00 -1.27 -11.25
N VAL A 64 0.18 -1.17 -10.63
CA VAL A 64 0.55 -2.10 -9.55
C VAL A 64 -0.32 -1.88 -8.32
N LEU A 65 -0.57 -0.62 -7.92
CA LEU A 65 -1.42 -0.28 -6.78
C LEU A 65 -2.83 -0.85 -6.93
N GLY A 66 -3.42 -0.72 -8.12
CA GLY A 66 -4.75 -1.24 -8.42
C GLY A 66 -4.82 -2.76 -8.25
N ILE A 67 -3.80 -3.48 -8.71
CA ILE A 67 -3.76 -4.95 -8.61
C ILE A 67 -3.54 -5.40 -7.17
N ILE A 68 -2.59 -4.82 -6.44
CA ILE A 68 -2.34 -5.23 -5.04
C ILE A 68 -3.53 -4.93 -4.12
N SER A 69 -4.31 -3.90 -4.44
CA SER A 69 -5.51 -3.52 -3.69
C SER A 69 -6.75 -4.29 -4.13
N SER A 70 -6.66 -5.02 -5.24
CA SER A 70 -7.79 -5.80 -5.77
C SER A 70 -7.95 -7.14 -5.05
N PRO A 71 -9.18 -7.68 -4.96
CA PRO A 71 -9.43 -8.94 -4.27
C PRO A 71 -8.54 -10.13 -4.71
N PRO A 72 -8.24 -10.35 -6.01
CA PRO A 72 -7.39 -11.45 -6.46
C PRO A 72 -5.99 -11.51 -5.82
N PHE A 73 -5.44 -10.36 -5.43
CA PHE A 73 -4.16 -10.28 -4.73
C PHE A 73 -4.35 -10.05 -3.23
N TYR A 74 -5.10 -9.01 -2.86
CA TYR A 74 -5.22 -8.53 -1.49
C TYR A 74 -5.68 -9.62 -0.52
N THR A 75 -6.75 -10.35 -0.86
CA THR A 75 -7.36 -11.35 0.02
C THR A 75 -6.51 -12.61 0.21
N HIS A 76 -5.52 -12.83 -0.66
CA HIS A 76 -4.58 -13.94 -0.52
C HIS A 76 -3.59 -13.69 0.63
N PHE A 77 -3.11 -12.45 0.74
CA PHE A 77 -2.05 -12.06 1.68
C PHE A 77 -2.58 -11.37 2.94
N VAL A 78 -3.69 -10.63 2.84
CA VAL A 78 -4.29 -9.91 3.95
C VAL A 78 -5.58 -10.62 4.36
N LYS A 79 -5.60 -11.12 5.59
CA LYS A 79 -6.76 -11.77 6.20
C LYS A 79 -7.11 -11.02 7.46
N LEU A 80 -8.39 -10.67 7.59
CA LEU A 80 -8.89 -10.12 8.85
C LEU A 80 -8.81 -11.21 9.93
N PRO A 81 -8.44 -10.84 11.17
CA PRO A 81 -8.60 -11.74 12.30
C PRO A 81 -10.09 -12.07 12.48
N ASN A 82 -10.39 -13.20 13.12
CA ASN A 82 -11.77 -13.52 13.46
C ASN A 82 -12.38 -12.43 14.35
N ASP A 83 -13.69 -12.19 14.22
CA ASP A 83 -14.46 -11.21 15.03
C ASP A 83 -14.60 -11.59 16.52
N THR A 84 -13.73 -12.46 17.02
CA THR A 84 -13.73 -12.87 18.43
C THR A 84 -13.02 -11.80 19.26
N ILE A 85 -13.79 -10.93 19.88
CA ILE A 85 -13.28 -9.93 20.81
C ILE A 85 -12.95 -10.63 22.14
N PRO A 86 -11.71 -10.56 22.65
CA PRO A 86 -11.35 -11.11 23.95
C PRO A 86 -12.22 -10.55 25.08
N HIS A 87 -12.62 -11.41 26.03
CA HIS A 87 -13.47 -11.02 27.16
C HIS A 87 -12.89 -9.85 27.97
N ILE A 88 -11.56 -9.78 28.12
CA ILE A 88 -10.87 -8.70 28.83
C ILE A 88 -11.11 -7.31 28.22
N ILE A 89 -11.33 -7.24 26.91
CA ILE A 89 -11.65 -5.99 26.21
C ILE A 89 -13.12 -5.64 26.42
N GLN A 90 -14.02 -6.64 26.34
CA GLN A 90 -15.46 -6.43 26.55
C GLN A 90 -15.80 -6.01 27.98
N SER A 91 -15.11 -6.58 28.98
CA SER A 91 -15.42 -6.36 30.40
C SER A 91 -14.79 -5.09 30.98
N ASN A 92 -13.91 -4.40 30.25
CA ASN A 92 -13.16 -3.27 30.77
C ASN A 92 -13.72 -1.94 30.23
N PRO A 93 -14.32 -1.08 31.09
CA PRO A 93 -14.90 0.20 30.67
C PRO A 93 -13.92 1.13 29.93
N LYS A 94 -12.62 0.99 30.16
CA LYS A 94 -11.57 1.78 29.47
C LYS A 94 -11.63 1.63 27.94
N TYR A 95 -12.09 0.49 27.42
CA TYR A 95 -12.16 0.24 25.98
C TYR A 95 -13.52 0.59 25.37
N ALA A 96 -14.48 1.08 26.16
CA ALA A 96 -15.82 1.43 25.66
C ALA A 96 -15.78 2.45 24.50
N ALA A 97 -14.82 3.38 24.52
CA ALA A 97 -14.60 4.36 23.45
C ALA A 97 -14.26 3.73 22.09
N PHE A 98 -13.75 2.49 22.08
CA PHE A 98 -13.32 1.77 20.87
C PHE A 98 -14.31 0.68 20.43
N CYS A 99 -15.53 0.64 20.98
CA CYS A 99 -16.54 -0.39 20.69
C CYS A 99 -16.95 -0.53 19.21
N LYS A 100 -16.60 0.43 18.35
CA LYS A 100 -16.84 0.42 16.90
C LYS A 100 -15.56 0.48 16.06
N ALA A 101 -14.39 0.40 16.71
CA ALA A 101 -13.11 0.40 15.99
C ALA A 101 -12.93 -0.93 15.25
N GLN A 102 -12.71 -0.86 13.94
CA GLN A 102 -12.50 -2.05 13.10
C GLN A 102 -11.01 -2.35 12.85
N ALA A 103 -10.16 -1.33 13.01
CA ALA A 103 -8.72 -1.46 12.89
C ALA A 103 -8.06 -0.32 13.68
N ALA A 104 -6.79 -0.53 14.04
CA ALA A 104 -5.89 0.52 14.48
C ALA A 104 -4.80 0.68 13.41
N VAL A 105 -4.60 1.91 12.97
CA VAL A 105 -3.47 2.26 12.08
C VAL A 105 -2.46 2.97 12.97
N ASP A 106 -1.38 2.27 13.31
CA ASP A 106 -0.26 2.87 14.03
C ASP A 106 0.80 3.32 13.01
N GLY A 107 1.22 4.60 13.07
CA GLY A 107 2.26 5.15 12.19
C GLY A 107 1.85 6.25 11.20
N SER A 108 0.74 6.95 11.38
CA SER A 108 0.42 8.14 10.55
C SER A 108 0.81 9.43 11.28
N LEU A 109 1.93 10.05 10.88
CA LEU A 109 2.13 11.48 11.15
C LEU A 109 1.20 12.24 10.20
N ALA A 110 0.07 12.72 10.70
CA ALA A 110 -0.71 13.75 10.04
C ALA A 110 -0.35 15.08 10.68
N ASP A 111 -0.10 16.12 9.87
CA ASP A 111 -0.02 17.48 10.39
C ASP A 111 -1.37 17.82 11.03
N ALA A 112 -1.39 17.98 12.34
CA ALA A 112 -2.56 18.38 13.08
C ALA A 112 -2.76 19.89 12.87
N PHE A 113 -3.70 20.25 11.99
CA PHE A 113 -4.21 21.61 11.95
C PHE A 113 -5.23 21.78 13.08
N VAL A 114 -4.83 22.46 14.15
CA VAL A 114 -5.76 22.93 15.19
C VAL A 114 -6.31 24.27 14.70
N LEU A 115 -7.63 24.35 14.52
CA LEU A 115 -8.29 25.63 14.25
C LEU A 115 -8.28 26.44 15.55
N GLU A 116 -7.91 27.72 15.46
CA GLU A 116 -7.73 28.61 16.62
C GLU A 116 -9.00 28.76 17.50
N GLU A 117 -10.16 28.36 17.00
CA GLU A 117 -11.44 28.38 17.73
C GLU A 117 -11.52 27.37 18.89
N ASP A 118 -10.65 26.35 18.92
CA ASP A 118 -10.61 25.34 20.00
C ASP A 118 -9.58 25.64 21.11
N MET A 119 -8.96 26.84 21.08
CA MET A 119 -7.94 27.28 22.05
C MET A 119 -8.47 28.23 23.14
N SER A 120 -9.80 28.34 23.31
CA SER A 120 -10.45 29.18 24.34
C SER A 120 -10.86 28.41 25.59
#